data_AF-A0A1I7KPT8-F1
#
_entry.id   AF-A0A1I7KPT8-F1
#
_cell.length_a   1.000
_cell.length_b   1.000
_cell.length_c   1.000
_cell.angle_alpha   90.00
_cell.angle_beta   90.00
_cell.angle_gamma   90.00
#
_symmetry.space_group_name_H-M   'P 1'
#
loop_
_entity.id
_entity.type
_entity.pdbx_description
1 polymer ?
#
loop_
_entity_poly.entity_id
_entity_poly.type
_entity_poly.pdbx_seq_one_letter_code
_entity_poly.pdbx_strand_id
1 'polypeptide(L)'
;MPVTIKVNGVVNSLVHKGSNGVSIATLPDVCKTPSPGGPVPIPYPNISQSATLDKGTSTVKADGGMMIAVKGSEYALSNGDNPGVAGGVKSGTFMKESTWILYSFDVKMEGKNACRLTDKKFQNHENTVDLAGNLQVPVGVAPKPLQKIANCCNKAVDCKSRNKGANCTKRGTHKHKCCEDAINRRKAKGKWENVQAEKFYPAKRGHDASRLDVQITNSKGRVTHILDFKFNCDRRPYMSDTQLQKYKDRFPGRKIKVIGARGKYRRWPAERKEAHCVGAKTRDTC
;
A
#
# COMPACT_ATOMS: atom_id res chain seq x y z
N MET A 1 4.04 -4.87 -10.48
CA MET A 1 2.62 -4.88 -10.04
C MET A 1 2.58 -4.48 -8.57
N PRO A 2 1.54 -3.81 -8.08
CA PRO A 2 1.46 -3.46 -6.67
C PRO A 2 1.24 -4.70 -5.82
N VAL A 3 2.06 -4.87 -4.78
CA VAL A 3 1.94 -5.97 -3.83
C VAL A 3 0.61 -5.89 -3.09
N THR A 4 -0.05 -7.03 -2.94
CA THR A 4 -1.35 -7.13 -2.26
C THR A 4 -1.30 -7.92 -0.94
N ILE A 5 -0.25 -8.70 -0.72
CA ILE A 5 -0.12 -9.67 0.38
C ILE A 5 0.71 -9.10 1.53
N LYS A 6 0.17 -9.18 2.76
CA LYS A 6 0.90 -8.87 4.00
C LYS A 6 1.47 -10.12 4.61
N VAL A 7 2.62 -9.99 5.26
CA VAL A 7 3.27 -11.06 6.01
C VAL A 7 3.78 -10.46 7.32
N ASN A 8 3.43 -11.04 8.47
CA ASN A 8 3.73 -10.52 9.81
C ASN A 8 3.27 -9.07 10.05
N GLY A 9 2.00 -8.90 10.40
CA GLY A 9 1.46 -7.63 10.89
C GLY A 9 0.91 -6.72 9.80
N VAL A 10 1.00 -5.40 10.04
CA VAL A 10 0.23 -4.39 9.27
C VAL A 10 1.01 -3.68 8.16
N VAL A 11 2.34 -3.64 8.21
CA VAL A 11 3.22 -2.89 7.28
C VAL A 11 4.08 -3.76 6.38
N ASN A 12 4.44 -4.97 6.84
CA ASN A 12 5.31 -5.86 6.10
C ASN A 12 4.58 -6.50 4.92
N SER A 13 5.10 -6.21 3.73
CA SER A 13 4.56 -6.67 2.46
C SER A 13 5.37 -7.89 2.01
N LEU A 14 4.70 -8.91 1.47
CA LEU A 14 5.39 -10.05 0.88
C LEU A 14 6.22 -9.58 -0.32
N VAL A 15 7.47 -10.03 -0.41
CA VAL A 15 8.28 -9.80 -1.59
C VAL A 15 8.04 -10.93 -2.59
N HIS A 16 7.83 -10.57 -3.85
CA HIS A 16 7.66 -11.50 -4.97
C HIS A 16 8.21 -10.86 -6.25
N LYS A 17 8.43 -11.62 -7.32
CA LYS A 17 9.15 -11.15 -8.51
C LYS A 17 8.55 -9.89 -9.15
N GLY A 18 7.22 -9.81 -9.15
CA GLY A 18 6.49 -8.65 -9.67
C GLY A 18 6.24 -7.54 -8.65
N SER A 19 6.91 -7.51 -7.50
CA SER A 19 6.60 -6.59 -6.39
C SER A 19 7.09 -5.16 -6.60
N ASN A 20 7.97 -4.95 -7.60
CA ASN A 20 8.65 -3.68 -7.88
C ASN A 20 9.45 -3.15 -6.68
N GLY A 21 9.91 -4.04 -5.80
CA GLY A 21 10.85 -3.71 -4.73
C GLY A 21 12.27 -3.50 -5.26
N VAL A 22 12.93 -2.47 -4.74
CA VAL A 22 14.34 -2.15 -5.00
C VAL A 22 15.10 -2.23 -3.68
N SER A 23 16.16 -3.01 -3.63
CA SER A 23 17.05 -3.11 -2.48
C SER A 23 18.31 -2.30 -2.78
N ILE A 24 18.65 -1.36 -1.90
CA ILE A 24 19.79 -0.46 -2.07
C ILE A 24 20.72 -0.69 -0.89
N ALA A 25 21.99 -0.96 -1.16
CA ALA A 25 22.98 -1.14 -0.12
C ALA A 25 23.03 0.10 0.79
N THR A 26 22.87 -0.12 2.09
CA THR A 26 22.93 0.95 3.10
C THR A 26 24.36 1.28 3.48
N LEU A 27 25.26 0.29 3.36
CA LEU A 27 26.69 0.51 3.43
C LEU A 27 27.25 0.57 2.01
N PRO A 28 28.25 1.43 1.73
CA PRO A 28 28.86 1.47 0.41
C PRO A 28 29.47 0.12 0.04
N ASP A 29 29.32 -0.26 -1.21
CA ASP A 29 29.96 -1.44 -1.78
C ASP A 29 31.40 -1.12 -2.15
N VAL A 30 32.34 -1.47 -1.27
CA VAL A 30 33.76 -1.18 -1.53
C VAL A 30 34.32 -2.22 -2.49
N CYS A 31 34.61 -1.78 -3.72
CA CYS A 31 35.11 -2.63 -4.79
C CYS A 31 36.50 -2.17 -5.24
N LYS A 32 37.27 -3.09 -5.80
CA LYS A 32 38.59 -2.82 -6.36
C LYS A 32 38.41 -2.26 -7.77
N THR A 33 38.83 -1.02 -7.96
CA THR A 33 38.73 -0.30 -9.23
C THR A 33 40.08 -0.24 -9.90
N PRO A 34 40.21 -0.70 -11.16
CA PRO A 34 41.47 -0.60 -11.89
C PRO A 34 41.98 0.83 -11.94
N SER A 35 43.28 1.00 -11.66
CA SER A 35 43.99 2.26 -11.80
C SER A 35 45.39 1.98 -12.39
N PRO A 36 46.10 3.01 -12.88
CA PRO A 36 47.46 2.84 -13.39
C PRO A 36 48.44 2.22 -12.36
N GLY A 37 48.20 2.40 -11.06
CA GLY A 37 49.01 1.83 -9.98
C GLY A 37 48.53 0.48 -9.45
N GLY A 38 47.56 -0.16 -10.12
CA GLY A 38 46.88 -1.37 -9.66
C GLY A 38 45.48 -1.10 -9.07
N PRO A 39 44.70 -2.15 -8.74
CA PRO A 39 43.34 -1.97 -8.26
C PRO A 39 43.26 -1.29 -6.89
N VAL A 40 42.45 -0.23 -6.76
CA VAL A 40 42.28 0.56 -5.53
C VAL A 40 40.88 0.36 -4.96
N PRO A 41 40.70 0.21 -3.63
CA PRO A 41 39.37 0.15 -3.01
C PRO A 41 38.61 1.48 -3.14
N ILE A 42 37.43 1.46 -3.78
CA ILE A 42 36.55 2.62 -3.94
C ILE A 42 35.11 2.25 -3.51
N PRO A 43 34.43 3.09 -2.72
CA PRO A 43 33.03 2.86 -2.33
C PRO A 43 32.05 3.17 -3.48
N TYR A 44 31.14 2.25 -3.77
CA TYR A 44 30.09 2.39 -4.77
C TYR A 44 28.68 2.20 -4.19
N PRO A 45 27.63 2.73 -4.84
CA PRO A 45 26.27 2.27 -4.58
C PRO A 45 26.11 0.84 -5.10
N ASN A 46 25.22 0.07 -4.48
CA ASN A 46 24.82 -1.22 -5.02
C ASN A 46 23.30 -1.40 -4.89
N ILE A 47 22.67 -1.87 -5.96
CA ILE A 47 21.23 -1.90 -6.17
C ILE A 47 20.85 -3.24 -6.78
N SER A 48 19.91 -3.92 -6.14
CA SER A 48 19.31 -5.15 -6.66
C SER A 48 17.78 -5.02 -6.67
N GLN A 49 17.09 -5.80 -7.52
CA GLN A 49 15.67 -5.59 -7.77
C GLN A 49 14.87 -6.89 -7.69
N SER A 50 13.66 -6.80 -7.13
CA SER A 50 12.71 -7.92 -7.10
C SER A 50 12.39 -8.51 -8.47
N ALA A 51 12.49 -7.74 -9.55
CA ALA A 51 12.29 -8.23 -10.92
C ALA A 51 13.26 -9.35 -11.31
N THR A 52 14.47 -9.38 -10.71
CA THR A 52 15.48 -10.42 -10.91
C THR A 52 15.42 -11.52 -9.86
N LEU A 53 14.32 -11.58 -9.08
CA LEU A 53 14.11 -12.67 -8.12
C LEU A 53 14.21 -14.02 -8.82
N ASP A 54 15.04 -14.87 -8.23
CA ASP A 54 15.29 -16.25 -8.61
C ASP A 54 15.33 -17.14 -7.36
N LYS A 55 15.27 -18.47 -7.56
CA LYS A 55 15.22 -19.49 -6.51
C LYS A 55 14.08 -19.26 -5.50
N GLY A 56 13.05 -18.52 -5.93
CA GLY A 56 11.81 -18.30 -5.19
C GLY A 56 10.87 -19.51 -5.31
N THR A 57 9.61 -19.30 -4.97
CA THR A 57 8.62 -20.39 -4.99
C THR A 57 8.24 -20.87 -6.39
N SER A 58 7.99 -22.17 -6.51
CA SER A 58 7.71 -22.84 -7.78
C SER A 58 6.20 -23.07 -8.02
N THR A 59 5.47 -23.50 -7.00
CA THR A 59 4.04 -23.84 -7.01
C THR A 59 3.17 -22.76 -6.39
N VAL A 60 3.59 -22.17 -5.27
CA VAL A 60 2.85 -21.08 -4.61
C VAL A 60 3.19 -19.75 -5.27
N LYS A 61 2.19 -19.05 -5.83
CA LYS A 61 2.39 -17.79 -6.54
C LYS A 61 1.66 -16.63 -5.87
N ALA A 62 2.20 -15.43 -6.04
CA ALA A 62 1.62 -14.17 -5.60
C ALA A 62 1.35 -13.23 -6.78
N ASP A 63 0.33 -12.38 -6.67
CA ASP A 63 0.13 -11.19 -7.52
C ASP A 63 0.49 -11.37 -9.00
N GLY A 64 -0.46 -11.90 -9.77
CA GLY A 64 -0.29 -12.14 -11.21
C GLY A 64 0.64 -13.32 -11.53
N GLY A 65 0.64 -14.34 -10.68
CA GLY A 65 1.37 -15.59 -10.93
C GLY A 65 2.88 -15.53 -10.65
N MET A 66 3.33 -14.50 -9.93
CA MET A 66 4.75 -14.27 -9.67
C MET A 66 5.28 -15.17 -8.56
N MET A 67 6.52 -15.65 -8.72
CA MET A 67 7.22 -16.38 -7.67
C MET A 67 7.46 -15.50 -6.44
N ILE A 68 7.39 -16.11 -5.27
CA ILE A 68 7.49 -15.46 -3.96
C ILE A 68 8.93 -15.60 -3.45
N ALA A 69 9.45 -14.55 -2.83
CA ALA A 69 10.74 -14.60 -2.16
C ALA A 69 10.61 -15.35 -0.83
N VAL A 70 11.50 -16.32 -0.64
CA VAL A 70 11.55 -17.19 0.53
C VAL A 70 13.00 -17.36 0.98
N LYS A 71 13.23 -17.88 2.19
CA LYS A 71 14.57 -18.24 2.66
C LYS A 71 15.30 -19.11 1.63
N GLY A 72 16.49 -18.65 1.21
CA GLY A 72 17.30 -19.28 0.18
C GLY A 72 17.02 -18.79 -1.25
N SER A 73 16.06 -17.88 -1.45
CA SER A 73 15.87 -17.18 -2.72
C SER A 73 16.83 -15.98 -2.82
N GLU A 74 16.98 -15.43 -4.01
CA GLU A 74 17.95 -14.35 -4.27
C GLU A 74 17.46 -13.39 -5.35
N TYR A 75 17.99 -12.17 -5.39
CA TYR A 75 17.95 -11.36 -6.60
C TYR A 75 19.21 -11.70 -7.39
N ALA A 76 19.05 -12.18 -8.62
CA ALA A 76 20.13 -12.86 -9.36
C ALA A 76 21.35 -11.96 -9.66
N LEU A 77 21.17 -10.64 -9.66
CA LEU A 77 22.24 -9.68 -9.90
C LEU A 77 22.02 -8.36 -9.15
N SER A 78 23.11 -7.64 -8.97
CA SER A 78 23.18 -6.30 -8.39
C SER A 78 23.96 -5.36 -9.33
N ASN A 79 23.72 -4.05 -9.24
CA ASN A 79 24.29 -3.02 -10.13
C ASN A 79 24.66 -1.75 -9.35
N GLY A 80 25.48 -0.89 -9.95
CA GLY A 80 25.90 0.41 -9.37
C GLY A 80 27.38 0.44 -8.97
N ASP A 81 27.99 -0.74 -8.86
CA ASP A 81 29.41 -0.99 -8.60
C ASP A 81 30.20 -1.26 -9.89
N ASN A 82 29.60 -0.97 -11.06
CA ASN A 82 30.13 -1.28 -12.39
C ASN A 82 31.60 -0.88 -12.66
N PRO A 83 32.11 0.24 -12.12
CA PRO A 83 33.53 0.59 -12.27
C PRO A 83 34.49 -0.31 -11.47
N GLY A 84 34.02 -0.95 -10.41
CA GLY A 84 34.79 -1.84 -9.53
C GLY A 84 34.97 -3.26 -10.10
N VAL A 85 35.37 -3.37 -11.37
CA VAL A 85 35.39 -4.65 -12.12
C VAL A 85 36.37 -5.69 -11.57
N ALA A 86 37.34 -5.29 -10.74
CA ALA A 86 38.24 -6.23 -10.05
C ALA A 86 37.61 -6.82 -8.77
N GLY A 87 36.31 -6.56 -8.56
CA GLY A 87 35.46 -7.21 -7.58
C GLY A 87 35.47 -6.55 -6.20
N GLY A 88 34.52 -6.95 -5.37
CA GLY A 88 34.38 -6.53 -3.99
C GLY A 88 35.63 -6.79 -3.15
N VAL A 89 35.97 -5.89 -2.23
CA VAL A 89 37.11 -6.09 -1.32
C VAL A 89 36.95 -7.36 -0.48
N LYS A 90 35.73 -7.62 0.00
CA LYS A 90 35.39 -8.80 0.81
C LYS A 90 35.01 -9.99 -0.06
N SER A 91 34.14 -9.80 -1.07
CA SER A 91 33.61 -10.93 -1.85
C SER A 91 34.52 -11.38 -2.99
N GLY A 92 35.37 -10.50 -3.53
CA GLY A 92 36.11 -10.75 -4.76
C GLY A 92 35.23 -10.84 -6.01
N THR A 93 33.93 -10.52 -5.90
CA THR A 93 32.96 -10.68 -6.98
C THR A 93 32.42 -9.36 -7.50
N PHE A 94 31.77 -9.42 -8.66
CA PHE A 94 31.20 -8.28 -9.34
C PHE A 94 29.80 -8.61 -9.88
N MET A 95 28.84 -7.71 -9.69
CA MET A 95 27.43 -7.84 -10.12
C MET A 95 26.74 -9.14 -9.67
N LYS A 96 27.11 -9.66 -8.49
CA LYS A 96 26.56 -10.91 -7.97
C LYS A 96 25.23 -10.75 -7.24
N GLU A 97 24.68 -11.87 -6.83
CA GLU A 97 23.36 -11.96 -6.26
C GLU A 97 23.22 -11.20 -4.92
N SER A 98 21.96 -10.93 -4.59
CA SER A 98 21.56 -10.37 -3.31
C SER A 98 20.62 -11.32 -2.57
N THR A 99 21.11 -11.86 -1.45
CA THR A 99 20.45 -12.87 -0.62
C THR A 99 19.85 -12.25 0.65
N TRP A 100 18.98 -13.00 1.32
CA TRP A 100 18.23 -12.54 2.50
C TRP A 100 18.97 -12.83 3.80
N ILE A 101 19.07 -11.82 4.67
CA ILE A 101 19.55 -11.94 6.06
C ILE A 101 18.38 -12.31 6.97
N LEU A 102 17.27 -11.58 6.82
CA LEU A 102 16.06 -11.78 7.62
C LEU A 102 14.92 -12.35 6.77
N TYR A 103 13.98 -12.98 7.43
CA TYR A 103 12.76 -13.53 6.85
C TYR A 103 11.72 -13.72 7.97
N SER A 104 10.48 -14.02 7.60
CA SER A 104 9.41 -14.36 8.55
C SER A 104 9.80 -15.56 9.43
N PHE A 105 9.44 -15.59 10.71
CA PHE A 105 9.68 -16.75 11.57
C PHE A 105 8.59 -17.83 11.47
N ASP A 106 7.37 -17.42 11.16
CA ASP A 106 6.12 -18.19 11.28
C ASP A 106 5.37 -18.35 9.96
N VAL A 107 5.47 -17.39 9.04
CA VAL A 107 4.85 -17.46 7.71
C VAL A 107 5.82 -18.12 6.74
N LYS A 108 5.41 -19.27 6.21
CA LYS A 108 6.17 -20.05 5.25
C LYS A 108 5.38 -20.23 3.96
N MET A 109 6.10 -20.24 2.84
CA MET A 109 5.60 -20.61 1.51
C MET A 109 6.46 -21.78 1.02
N GLU A 110 5.82 -22.87 0.61
CA GLU A 110 6.53 -24.11 0.24
C GLU A 110 7.49 -24.61 1.34
N GLY A 111 7.06 -24.51 2.60
CA GLY A 111 7.88 -24.91 3.76
C GLY A 111 9.06 -23.97 4.08
N LYS A 112 9.33 -22.95 3.26
CA LYS A 112 10.40 -21.97 3.46
C LYS A 112 9.85 -20.65 3.96
N ASN A 113 10.58 -19.99 4.85
CA ASN A 113 10.18 -18.72 5.47
C ASN A 113 9.99 -17.61 4.42
N ALA A 114 8.88 -16.88 4.48
CA ALA A 114 8.57 -15.82 3.53
C ALA A 114 9.42 -14.56 3.76
N CYS A 115 9.93 -13.97 2.69
CA CYS A 115 10.68 -12.71 2.74
C CYS A 115 9.75 -11.50 2.60
N ARG A 116 10.07 -10.46 3.36
CA ARG A 116 9.22 -9.29 3.61
C ARG A 116 9.92 -8.01 3.20
N LEU A 117 9.10 -6.97 3.06
CA LEU A 117 9.54 -5.62 2.71
C LEU A 117 10.75 -5.13 3.50
N THR A 118 10.72 -5.27 4.82
CA THR A 118 11.74 -4.74 5.73
C THR A 118 12.86 -5.73 6.03
N ASP A 119 12.85 -6.90 5.40
CA ASP A 119 13.89 -7.88 5.60
C ASP A 119 15.19 -7.42 4.94
N LYS A 120 16.28 -7.56 5.72
CA LYS A 120 17.62 -7.12 5.35
C LYS A 120 18.25 -8.08 4.35
N LYS A 121 19.20 -7.59 3.56
CA LYS A 121 19.83 -8.35 2.49
C LYS A 121 21.34 -8.17 2.46
N PHE A 122 22.05 -9.21 2.03
CA PHE A 122 23.41 -9.07 1.51
C PHE A 122 23.35 -8.68 0.04
N GLN A 123 24.36 -7.99 -0.47
CA GLN A 123 24.48 -7.68 -1.90
C GLN A 123 25.89 -7.97 -2.41
N ASN A 124 25.99 -8.25 -3.72
CA ASN A 124 27.21 -8.63 -4.43
C ASN A 124 28.00 -9.73 -3.69
N HIS A 125 27.35 -10.87 -3.49
CA HIS A 125 27.95 -12.03 -2.81
C HIS A 125 28.51 -11.67 -1.42
N GLU A 126 27.68 -10.95 -0.63
CA GLU A 126 27.99 -10.52 0.73
C GLU A 126 29.15 -9.51 0.87
N ASN A 127 29.49 -8.78 -0.20
CA ASN A 127 30.44 -7.67 -0.11
C ASN A 127 29.88 -6.50 0.69
N THR A 128 28.57 -6.24 0.54
CA THR A 128 27.85 -5.19 1.28
C THR A 128 26.48 -5.66 1.77
N VAL A 129 25.78 -4.79 2.49
CA VAL A 129 24.48 -5.04 3.11
C VAL A 129 23.48 -3.92 2.84
N ASP A 130 22.23 -4.32 2.64
CA ASP A 130 21.05 -3.48 2.76
C ASP A 130 20.36 -3.77 4.10
N LEU A 131 20.47 -2.82 5.02
CA LEU A 131 19.86 -2.87 6.34
C LEU A 131 18.50 -2.18 6.40
N ALA A 132 18.07 -1.49 5.34
CA ALA A 132 16.75 -0.84 5.24
C ALA A 132 15.67 -1.80 4.71
N GLY A 133 16.09 -2.79 3.92
CA GLY A 133 15.20 -3.70 3.20
C GLY A 133 14.72 -3.09 1.89
N ASN A 134 13.74 -3.74 1.27
CA ASN A 134 13.23 -3.31 -0.03
C ASN A 134 12.48 -1.98 0.07
N LEU A 135 12.87 -1.03 -0.76
CA LEU A 135 12.09 0.15 -1.08
C LEU A 135 10.94 -0.26 -2.01
N GLN A 136 9.72 -0.23 -1.47
CA GLN A 136 8.50 -0.56 -2.20
C GLN A 136 7.31 0.11 -1.54
N VAL A 137 6.24 0.35 -2.30
CA VAL A 137 4.98 0.81 -1.70
C VAL A 137 4.39 -0.32 -0.83
N PRO A 138 4.19 -0.11 0.49
CA PRO A 138 3.67 -1.15 1.37
C PRO A 138 2.18 -1.41 1.15
N VAL A 139 1.74 -2.60 1.54
CA VAL A 139 0.41 -3.17 1.38
C VAL A 139 -0.63 -2.51 2.31
N GLY A 140 -0.73 -1.17 2.38
CA GLY A 140 -1.53 -0.51 3.43
C GLY A 140 -2.11 0.85 3.15
N VAL A 141 -1.66 1.58 2.13
CA VAL A 141 -2.09 2.97 1.97
C VAL A 141 -3.32 3.02 1.04
N ALA A 142 -4.42 3.64 1.46
CA ALA A 142 -5.50 4.04 0.54
C ALA A 142 -4.89 5.01 -0.50
N PRO A 143 -5.29 4.98 -1.78
CA PRO A 143 -4.77 5.96 -2.73
C PRO A 143 -4.99 7.37 -2.19
N LYS A 144 -3.91 8.15 -2.07
CA LYS A 144 -3.93 9.53 -1.54
C LYS A 144 -5.08 10.38 -2.14
N PRO A 145 -5.46 10.24 -3.43
CA PRO A 145 -6.61 10.97 -4.00
C PRO A 145 -7.96 10.65 -3.35
N LEU A 146 -8.22 9.39 -2.97
CA LEU A 146 -9.48 8.98 -2.34
C LEU A 146 -9.59 9.46 -0.90
N GLN A 147 -8.48 9.40 -0.17
CA GLN A 147 -8.45 9.93 1.19
C GLN A 147 -8.69 11.45 1.21
N LYS A 148 -8.22 12.17 0.18
CA LYS A 148 -8.51 13.61 0.02
C LYS A 148 -10.01 13.88 -0.20
N ILE A 149 -10.68 13.09 -1.05
CA ILE A 149 -12.14 13.21 -1.28
C ILE A 149 -12.91 12.94 0.02
N ALA A 150 -12.57 11.85 0.73
CA ALA A 150 -13.19 11.49 2.00
C ALA A 150 -13.05 12.62 3.05
N ASN A 151 -11.83 13.16 3.19
CA ASN A 151 -11.55 14.24 4.14
C ASN A 151 -12.28 15.53 3.77
N CYS A 152 -12.33 15.86 2.48
CA CYS A 152 -13.05 17.05 2.00
C CYS A 152 -14.55 16.94 2.27
N CYS A 153 -15.17 15.83 1.87
CA CYS A 153 -16.60 15.60 2.06
C CYS A 153 -17.00 15.52 3.54
N ASN A 154 -16.14 14.95 4.39
CA ASN A 154 -16.33 14.97 5.83
C ASN A 154 -16.38 16.39 6.38
N LYS A 155 -15.43 17.25 6.00
CA LYS A 155 -15.41 18.66 6.40
C LYS A 155 -16.60 19.44 5.83
N ALA A 156 -16.90 19.26 4.55
CA ALA A 156 -18.00 19.95 3.87
C ALA A 156 -19.36 19.72 4.53
N VAL A 157 -19.59 18.53 5.09
CA VAL A 157 -20.83 18.17 5.80
C VAL A 157 -20.78 18.52 7.28
N ASP A 158 -19.63 18.36 7.94
CA ASP A 158 -19.47 18.61 9.39
C ASP A 158 -19.43 20.09 9.77
N CYS A 159 -19.09 20.96 8.81
CA CYS A 159 -18.80 22.37 9.06
C CYS A 159 -19.83 23.33 8.47
N LYS A 160 -20.86 22.85 7.77
CA LYS A 160 -22.00 23.68 7.34
C LYS A 160 -23.11 23.74 8.40
N SER A 161 -23.66 24.94 8.60
CA SER A 161 -24.67 25.27 9.62
C SER A 161 -25.99 24.51 9.48
N ARG A 162 -26.41 24.15 8.26
CA ARG A 162 -27.67 23.45 7.95
C ARG A 162 -27.80 22.03 8.55
N ASN A 163 -26.72 21.45 9.07
CA ASN A 163 -26.74 20.13 9.73
C ASN A 163 -26.67 20.22 11.26
N LYS A 164 -26.83 21.42 11.86
CA LYS A 164 -27.01 21.55 13.32
C LYS A 164 -28.25 20.75 13.73
N GLY A 165 -28.05 19.60 14.38
CA GLY A 165 -29.13 18.71 14.84
C GLY A 165 -29.39 17.46 13.98
N ALA A 166 -28.72 17.30 12.83
CA ALA A 166 -28.85 16.08 12.03
C ALA A 166 -28.22 14.87 12.76
N ASN A 167 -28.98 13.79 12.92
CA ASN A 167 -28.48 12.53 13.50
C ASN A 167 -27.35 11.93 12.64
N CYS A 168 -26.59 11.00 13.23
CA CYS A 168 -25.39 10.42 12.60
C CYS A 168 -25.68 9.84 11.20
N THR A 169 -26.83 9.17 11.05
CA THR A 169 -27.29 8.57 9.81
C THR A 169 -27.45 9.62 8.71
N LYS A 170 -28.22 10.69 8.96
CA LYS A 170 -28.40 11.78 7.98
C LYS A 170 -27.08 12.41 7.57
N ARG A 171 -26.16 12.66 8.52
CA ARG A 171 -24.82 13.19 8.21
C ARG A 171 -24.00 12.22 7.38
N GLY A 172 -24.08 10.93 7.67
CA GLY A 172 -23.52 9.86 6.85
C GLY A 172 -23.99 9.98 5.40
N THR A 173 -25.30 9.93 5.16
CA THR A 173 -25.90 10.01 3.81
C THR A 173 -25.41 11.21 3.01
N HIS A 174 -25.30 12.39 3.64
CA HIS A 174 -24.79 13.59 2.96
C HIS A 174 -23.31 13.49 2.58
N LYS A 175 -22.48 12.84 3.41
CA LYS A 175 -21.06 12.62 3.12
C LYS A 175 -20.89 11.60 2.00
N HIS A 176 -21.67 10.52 2.04
CA HIS A 176 -21.71 9.50 0.99
C HIS A 176 -22.07 10.12 -0.36
N LYS A 177 -23.16 10.91 -0.41
CA LYS A 177 -23.57 11.64 -1.62
C LYS A 177 -22.49 12.61 -2.12
N CYS A 178 -21.82 13.34 -1.22
CA CYS A 178 -20.70 14.20 -1.59
C CYS A 178 -19.58 13.43 -2.30
N CYS A 179 -19.21 12.27 -1.76
CA CYS A 179 -18.14 11.47 -2.33
C CYS A 179 -18.53 10.87 -3.68
N GLU A 180 -19.78 10.43 -3.83
CA GLU A 180 -20.33 9.96 -5.10
C GLU A 180 -20.26 11.06 -6.18
N ASP A 181 -20.75 12.27 -5.87
CA ASP A 181 -20.69 13.41 -6.78
C ASP A 181 -19.24 13.74 -7.16
N ALA A 182 -18.31 13.71 -6.19
CA ALA A 182 -16.89 14.00 -6.40
C ALA A 182 -16.18 12.96 -7.29
N ILE A 183 -16.61 11.70 -7.23
CA ILE A 183 -16.13 10.62 -8.09
C ILE A 183 -16.69 10.80 -9.50
N ASN A 184 -18.00 11.04 -9.63
CA ASN A 184 -18.66 11.22 -10.93
C ASN A 184 -18.10 12.42 -11.70
N ARG A 185 -17.83 13.56 -11.02
CA ARG A 185 -17.16 14.72 -11.62
C ARG A 185 -15.75 14.39 -12.14
N ARG A 186 -15.01 13.50 -11.47
CA ARG A 186 -13.66 13.11 -11.88
C ARG A 186 -13.66 12.12 -13.04
N LYS A 187 -14.67 11.23 -13.11
CA LYS A 187 -14.92 10.36 -14.28
C LYS A 187 -15.27 11.16 -15.53
N ALA A 188 -16.18 12.13 -15.40
CA ALA A 188 -16.59 12.99 -16.51
C ALA A 188 -15.41 13.76 -17.13
N LYS A 189 -14.34 13.99 -16.36
CA LYS A 189 -13.09 14.62 -16.81
C LYS A 189 -12.06 13.63 -17.36
N GLY A 190 -12.42 12.36 -17.57
CA GLY A 190 -11.52 11.29 -18.05
C GLY A 190 -10.40 10.90 -17.06
N LYS A 191 -10.43 11.40 -15.82
CA LYS A 191 -9.32 11.19 -14.86
C LYS A 191 -9.35 9.81 -14.19
N TRP A 192 -10.49 9.11 -14.24
CA TRP A 192 -10.77 7.89 -13.47
C TRP A 192 -11.58 6.91 -14.33
N GLU A 193 -11.01 5.74 -14.60
CA GLU A 193 -11.67 4.65 -15.33
C GLU A 193 -12.06 3.52 -14.37
N ASN A 194 -13.26 2.95 -14.52
CA ASN A 194 -13.76 1.80 -13.75
C ASN A 194 -13.92 2.05 -12.24
N VAL A 195 -14.70 3.05 -11.83
CA VAL A 195 -14.97 3.32 -10.40
C VAL A 195 -16.47 3.35 -10.12
N GLN A 196 -17.14 2.22 -9.94
CA GLN A 196 -18.59 2.24 -9.68
C GLN A 196 -18.91 2.47 -8.20
N ALA A 197 -19.79 3.44 -7.92
CA ALA A 197 -20.51 3.59 -6.65
C ALA A 197 -21.74 2.67 -6.70
N GLU A 198 -22.08 1.97 -5.61
CA GLU A 198 -23.22 1.06 -5.61
C GLU A 198 -24.54 1.85 -5.74
N LYS A 199 -25.42 1.44 -6.66
CA LYS A 199 -26.73 2.07 -6.85
C LYS A 199 -27.68 1.74 -5.69
N PHE A 200 -28.44 2.76 -5.29
CA PHE A 200 -29.58 2.70 -4.38
C PHE A 200 -30.62 1.65 -4.81
N TYR A 201 -31.04 0.77 -3.90
CA TYR A 201 -32.26 -0.04 -4.05
C TYR A 201 -33.25 0.31 -2.93
N PRO A 202 -34.46 0.79 -3.24
CA PRO A 202 -35.48 1.06 -2.24
C PRO A 202 -36.24 -0.24 -1.91
N ALA A 203 -35.94 -0.87 -0.78
CA ALA A 203 -36.83 -1.91 -0.26
C ALA A 203 -36.67 -2.11 1.26
N LYS A 204 -37.48 -1.34 2.02
CA LYS A 204 -38.29 -1.71 3.20
C LYS A 204 -38.27 -0.62 4.28
N ARG A 205 -39.47 -0.20 4.69
CA ARG A 205 -39.73 0.74 5.80
C ARG A 205 -39.09 0.20 7.08
N GLY A 206 -38.33 1.05 7.78
CA GLY A 206 -37.98 0.83 9.19
C GLY A 206 -36.49 0.95 9.55
N HIS A 207 -35.57 0.73 8.62
CA HIS A 207 -34.15 0.97 8.85
C HIS A 207 -33.44 1.44 7.56
N ASP A 208 -32.97 2.70 7.58
CA ASP A 208 -32.14 3.34 6.56
C ASP A 208 -30.68 3.29 7.05
N ALA A 209 -29.62 3.15 6.24
CA ALA A 209 -29.45 3.53 4.86
C ALA A 209 -28.31 2.72 4.21
N SER A 210 -28.24 2.77 2.87
CA SER A 210 -27.10 2.46 2.01
C SER A 210 -25.75 2.32 2.74
N ARG A 211 -25.27 1.07 2.84
CA ARG A 211 -23.97 0.72 3.42
C ARG A 211 -23.00 0.47 2.30
N LEU A 212 -22.56 1.59 1.81
CA LEU A 212 -21.44 1.66 0.95
C LEU A 212 -20.16 1.46 1.89
N ASP A 213 -19.05 0.85 1.43
CA ASP A 213 -18.09 0.19 2.36
C ASP A 213 -16.62 -0.06 1.90
N VAL A 214 -16.28 -0.19 0.62
CA VAL A 214 -15.02 -0.81 0.16
C VAL A 214 -14.38 -0.13 -1.06
N GLN A 215 -13.05 -0.04 -1.15
CA GLN A 215 -12.36 0.06 -2.45
C GLN A 215 -11.88 -1.32 -2.90
N ILE A 216 -12.31 -1.75 -4.08
CA ILE A 216 -11.83 -2.96 -4.76
C ILE A 216 -10.83 -2.52 -5.82
N THR A 217 -9.59 -2.95 -5.70
CA THR A 217 -8.57 -2.77 -6.74
C THR A 217 -8.43 -4.03 -7.59
N ASN A 218 -7.99 -3.89 -8.85
CA ASN A 218 -7.42 -5.03 -9.58
C ASN A 218 -6.00 -5.34 -9.09
N SER A 219 -5.44 -6.42 -9.59
CA SER A 219 -4.04 -6.83 -9.39
C SER A 219 -3.01 -5.77 -9.83
N LYS A 220 -3.44 -4.74 -10.57
CA LYS A 220 -2.61 -3.60 -11.02
C LYS A 220 -2.77 -2.36 -10.13
N GLY A 221 -3.52 -2.44 -9.02
CA GLY A 221 -3.73 -1.34 -8.07
C GLY A 221 -4.60 -0.20 -8.59
N ARG A 222 -5.16 -0.35 -9.79
CA ARG A 222 -6.20 0.56 -10.28
C ARG A 222 -7.47 0.27 -9.49
N VAL A 223 -8.13 1.34 -9.05
CA VAL A 223 -9.48 1.26 -8.49
C VAL A 223 -10.36 0.62 -9.55
N THR A 224 -11.02 -0.49 -9.21
CA THR A 224 -12.01 -1.14 -10.08
C THR A 224 -13.44 -0.96 -9.58
N HIS A 225 -13.63 -0.81 -8.27
CA HIS A 225 -14.93 -0.49 -7.67
C HIS A 225 -14.71 0.34 -6.40
N ILE A 226 -15.59 1.30 -6.13
CA ILE A 226 -15.68 1.99 -4.83
C ILE A 226 -17.08 1.75 -4.31
N LEU A 227 -17.18 0.73 -3.48
CA LEU A 227 -18.37 0.40 -2.75
C LEU A 227 -18.56 1.33 -1.55
N ASP A 228 -17.53 1.97 -0.93
CA ASP A 228 -17.52 3.26 -0.13
C ASP A 228 -16.78 3.63 1.19
N PHE A 229 -17.02 4.89 1.64
CA PHE A 229 -16.53 5.75 2.70
C PHE A 229 -17.23 5.61 4.08
N LYS A 230 -16.52 5.12 5.09
CA LYS A 230 -16.93 5.16 6.50
C LYS A 230 -16.77 6.53 7.15
N PHE A 231 -17.91 7.10 7.56
CA PHE A 231 -17.97 8.33 8.35
C PHE A 231 -18.54 8.06 9.74
N ASN A 232 -17.73 7.47 10.60
CA ASN A 232 -18.11 7.22 11.98
C ASN A 232 -18.20 8.54 12.75
N CYS A 233 -19.33 8.79 13.40
CA CYS A 233 -19.58 10.05 14.11
C CYS A 233 -18.65 10.23 15.31
N ASP A 234 -18.36 9.15 16.05
CA ASP A 234 -17.64 9.22 17.32
C ASP A 234 -16.40 8.32 17.39
N ARG A 235 -16.04 7.62 16.29
CA ARG A 235 -14.90 6.69 16.25
C ARG A 235 -14.11 6.82 14.94
N ARG A 236 -12.94 6.21 14.88
CA ARG A 236 -12.21 6.04 13.62
C ARG A 236 -13.07 5.21 12.65
N PRO A 237 -12.93 5.39 11.32
CA PRO A 237 -13.54 4.51 10.32
C PRO A 237 -13.37 3.04 10.69
N TYR A 238 -14.48 2.30 10.78
CA TYR A 238 -14.52 0.90 11.22
C TYR A 238 -15.56 0.13 10.41
N MET A 239 -15.28 -1.14 10.14
CA MET A 239 -16.13 -2.10 9.44
C MET A 239 -16.29 -3.33 10.35
N SER A 240 -17.52 -3.82 10.50
CA SER A 240 -17.78 -5.02 11.31
C SER A 240 -17.30 -6.29 10.62
N ASP A 241 -16.93 -7.33 11.39
CA ASP A 241 -16.42 -8.60 10.83
C ASP A 241 -17.45 -9.30 9.95
N THR A 242 -18.74 -9.22 10.30
CA THR A 242 -19.84 -9.75 9.48
C THR A 242 -19.94 -9.05 8.12
N GLN A 243 -19.73 -7.73 8.08
CA GLN A 243 -19.71 -6.99 6.81
C GLN A 243 -18.44 -7.29 6.01
N LEU A 244 -17.29 -7.38 6.69
CA LEU A 244 -16.03 -7.76 6.07
C LEU A 244 -16.14 -9.14 5.40
N GLN A 245 -16.79 -10.10 6.06
CA GLN A 245 -17.01 -11.44 5.51
C GLN A 245 -17.91 -11.41 4.27
N LYS A 246 -19.04 -10.69 4.32
CA LYS A 246 -19.93 -10.51 3.15
C LYS A 246 -19.18 -9.96 1.93
N TYR A 247 -18.26 -9.00 2.10
CA TYR A 247 -17.47 -8.48 0.99
C TYR A 247 -16.40 -9.47 0.51
N LYS A 248 -15.83 -10.29 1.39
CA LYS A 248 -14.90 -11.36 1.00
C LYS A 248 -15.61 -12.41 0.15
N ASP A 249 -16.82 -12.78 0.54
CA ASP A 249 -17.64 -13.78 -0.16
C ASP A 249 -18.11 -13.25 -1.53
N ARG A 250 -18.54 -11.97 -1.59
CA ARG A 250 -18.99 -11.33 -2.84
C ARG A 250 -17.86 -11.03 -3.83
N PHE A 251 -16.63 -10.87 -3.34
CA PHE A 251 -15.45 -10.54 -4.16
C PHE A 251 -14.24 -11.41 -3.77
N PRO A 252 -14.27 -12.71 -4.09
CA PRO A 252 -13.20 -13.64 -3.73
C PRO A 252 -11.86 -13.19 -4.35
N GLY A 253 -10.79 -13.26 -3.55
CA GLY A 253 -9.44 -12.86 -3.97
C GLY A 253 -9.22 -11.34 -4.14
N ARG A 254 -10.19 -10.50 -3.78
CA ARG A 254 -10.04 -9.03 -3.83
C ARG A 254 -9.76 -8.44 -2.45
N LYS A 255 -8.94 -7.39 -2.41
CA LYS A 255 -8.57 -6.70 -1.17
C LYS A 255 -9.64 -5.68 -0.76
N ILE A 256 -10.14 -5.81 0.46
CA ILE A 256 -11.12 -4.91 1.07
C ILE A 256 -10.38 -3.91 1.97
N LYS A 257 -10.55 -2.60 1.72
CA LYS A 257 -10.00 -1.52 2.56
C LYS A 257 -11.12 -0.59 3.02
N VAL A 258 -11.13 -0.29 4.33
CA VAL A 258 -11.96 0.77 4.89
C VAL A 258 -11.41 2.12 4.46
N ILE A 259 -12.17 2.84 3.65
CA ILE A 259 -11.90 4.25 3.35
C ILE A 259 -12.82 5.08 4.23
N GLY A 260 -12.36 6.19 4.79
CA GLY A 260 -13.21 6.99 5.64
C GLY A 260 -12.50 8.15 6.30
N ALA A 261 -13.27 8.98 7.00
CA ALA A 261 -12.74 10.06 7.82
C ALA A 261 -13.42 10.03 9.20
N ARG A 262 -12.69 10.45 10.23
CA ARG A 262 -13.25 10.61 11.58
C ARG A 262 -14.25 11.77 11.56
N GLY A 263 -15.49 11.52 11.95
CA GLY A 263 -16.50 12.57 12.10
C GLY A 263 -16.17 13.52 13.25
N LYS A 264 -16.80 14.70 13.23
CA LYS A 264 -16.77 15.68 14.33
C LYS A 264 -17.39 15.09 15.60
N TYR A 265 -16.55 14.80 16.59
CA TYR A 265 -16.96 14.22 17.87
C TYR A 265 -17.81 15.21 18.67
N ARG A 266 -18.95 14.73 19.22
CA ARG A 266 -19.88 15.60 19.98
C ARG A 266 -19.20 16.28 21.17
N ARG A 267 -18.32 15.55 21.87
CA ARG A 267 -17.58 16.05 23.05
C ARG A 267 -16.21 16.70 22.73
N TRP A 268 -15.90 17.01 21.47
CA TRP A 268 -14.67 17.78 21.21
C TRP A 268 -14.75 19.18 21.81
N PRO A 269 -13.62 19.72 22.32
CA PRO A 269 -13.48 21.13 22.68
C PRO A 269 -13.84 22.02 21.49
N ALA A 270 -14.33 23.25 21.78
CA ALA A 270 -14.71 24.22 20.75
C ALA A 270 -13.56 24.50 19.77
N GLU A 271 -12.35 24.72 20.29
CA GLU A 271 -11.12 24.95 19.52
C GLU A 271 -10.84 23.82 18.51
N ARG A 272 -10.99 22.56 18.94
CA ARG A 272 -10.78 21.39 18.06
C ARG A 272 -11.88 21.27 17.00
N LYS A 273 -13.11 21.66 17.32
CA LYS A 273 -14.23 21.71 16.38
C LYS A 273 -14.03 22.80 15.32
N GLU A 274 -13.41 23.91 15.70
CA GLU A 274 -13.07 25.03 14.83
C GLU A 274 -11.89 24.69 13.94
N ALA A 275 -10.81 24.14 14.50
CA ALA A 275 -9.64 23.64 13.76
C ALA A 275 -10.02 22.58 12.69
N HIS A 276 -10.98 21.70 12.98
CA HIS A 276 -11.50 20.74 12.00
C HIS A 276 -12.13 21.42 10.78
N CYS A 277 -12.76 22.57 10.98
CA CYS A 277 -13.49 23.30 9.96
C CYS A 277 -12.63 24.29 9.16
N VAL A 278 -11.39 24.52 9.57
CA VAL A 278 -10.42 25.29 8.78
C VAL A 278 -10.24 24.63 7.40
N GLY A 279 -10.39 25.47 6.36
CA GLY A 279 -10.29 25.07 4.95
C GLY A 279 -11.41 24.15 4.45
N ALA A 280 -12.54 24.09 5.14
CA ALA A 280 -13.71 23.32 4.68
C ALA A 280 -14.25 23.91 3.36
N LYS A 281 -14.34 23.06 2.34
CA LYS A 281 -14.87 23.41 1.02
C LYS A 281 -16.38 23.15 0.94
N THR A 282 -17.02 23.67 -0.09
CA THR A 282 -18.38 23.28 -0.43
C THR A 282 -18.40 21.87 -1.03
N ARG A 283 -19.55 21.17 -0.93
CA ARG A 283 -19.72 19.81 -1.44
C ARG A 283 -19.32 19.69 -2.93
N ASP A 284 -19.63 20.73 -3.69
CA ASP A 284 -19.45 20.77 -5.14
C ASP A 284 -17.98 20.98 -5.55
N THR A 285 -17.12 21.38 -4.60
CA THR A 285 -15.71 21.72 -4.83
C THR A 285 -14.70 20.70 -4.26
N CYS A 286 -15.17 19.53 -3.78
CA CYS A 286 -14.34 18.48 -3.15
C CYS A 286 -13.52 17.55 -4.08
#